data_AF-A0A7L1MR13-F1
#
_entry.id   AF-A0A7L1MR13-F1
#
_cell.length_a   1.000
_cell.length_b   1.000
_cell.length_c   1.000
_cell.angle_alpha   90.00
_cell.angle_beta   90.00
_cell.angle_gamma   90.00
#
_symmetry.space_group_name_H-M   'P 1'
#
loop_
_entity.id
_entity.type
_entity.pdbx_description
1 polymer ?
#
loop_
_entity_poly.entity_id
_entity_poly.type
_entity_poly.pdbx_seq_one_letter_code
_entity_poly.pdbx_strand_id
1 'polypeptide(L)'
;EENLESVKALAAKLKLQTRRPSYLEWEARVRGQRWGARSPAGTWGAQQSPGHRQEDEQQQRGGGVCGFESVEAALEWLRTELRAMQALDQRLAQQLMRLRARLHRLKVEQACHRHKEMLDDATFGLEGCEEDSDLLCTIPPKAAFLLSTPLKHIGVTRMNINSRRFSLC
;
A
#
# COMPACT_ATOMS: atom_id res chain seq x y z
N GLU A 1 -19.53 22.53 -21.68
CA GLU A 1 -19.74 21.07 -21.42
C GLU A 1 -19.27 20.17 -22.58
N GLU A 2 -19.31 20.65 -23.83
CA GLU A 2 -18.97 19.90 -25.06
C GLU A 2 -17.56 19.27 -25.11
N ASN A 3 -16.61 19.77 -24.32
CA ASN A 3 -15.21 19.33 -24.39
C ASN A 3 -14.93 18.00 -23.67
N LEU A 4 -15.77 17.59 -22.72
CA LEU A 4 -15.58 16.32 -22.00
C LEU A 4 -16.14 15.12 -22.78
N GLU A 5 -17.21 15.33 -23.53
CA GLU A 5 -17.81 14.29 -24.37
C GLU A 5 -16.96 13.98 -25.60
N SER A 6 -16.38 15.00 -26.22
CA SER A 6 -15.44 14.83 -27.34
C SER A 6 -14.21 14.01 -26.93
N VAL A 7 -13.65 14.26 -25.74
CA VAL A 7 -12.50 13.52 -25.18
C VAL A 7 -12.88 12.07 -24.86
N LYS A 8 -14.06 11.82 -24.28
CA LYS A 8 -14.57 10.46 -24.04
C LYS A 8 -14.77 9.69 -25.35
N ALA A 9 -15.34 10.34 -26.37
CA ALA A 9 -15.57 9.75 -27.69
C ALA A 9 -14.24 9.42 -28.39
N LEU A 10 -13.25 10.32 -28.31
CA LEU A 10 -11.91 10.10 -28.87
C LEU A 10 -11.19 8.95 -28.15
N ALA A 11 -11.27 8.89 -26.82
CA ALA A 11 -10.71 7.77 -26.04
C ALA A 11 -11.36 6.42 -26.40
N ALA A 12 -12.69 6.39 -26.58
CA ALA A 12 -13.41 5.21 -27.03
C ALA A 12 -13.01 4.79 -28.46
N LYS A 13 -12.90 5.76 -29.38
CA LYS A 13 -12.47 5.54 -30.77
C LYS A 13 -11.06 4.98 -30.85
N LEU A 14 -10.17 5.44 -29.97
CA LEU A 14 -8.79 4.95 -29.86
C LEU A 14 -8.65 3.69 -28.99
N LYS A 15 -9.76 3.13 -28.47
CA LYS A 15 -9.80 1.95 -27.58
C LYS A 15 -8.86 2.09 -26.37
N LEU A 16 -8.69 3.31 -25.88
CA LEU A 16 -7.83 3.58 -24.72
C LEU A 16 -8.53 3.06 -23.46
N GLN A 17 -7.90 2.11 -22.78
CA GLN A 17 -8.33 1.62 -21.47
C GLN A 17 -8.02 2.69 -20.42
N THR A 18 -8.85 3.73 -20.36
CA THR A 18 -8.69 4.86 -19.45
C THR A 18 -9.15 4.55 -18.02
N ARG A 19 -9.81 3.40 -17.82
CA ARG A 19 -10.33 2.94 -16.52
C ARG A 19 -9.71 1.61 -16.13
N ARG A 20 -9.54 1.40 -14.82
CA ARG A 20 -9.08 0.11 -14.28
C ARG A 20 -10.13 -0.98 -14.56
N PRO A 21 -9.73 -2.22 -14.95
CA PRO A 21 -10.67 -3.31 -15.21
C PRO A 21 -11.64 -3.58 -14.06
N SER A 22 -11.14 -3.54 -12.82
CA SER A 22 -11.96 -3.70 -11.61
C SER A 22 -13.05 -2.63 -11.45
N TYR A 23 -12.81 -1.42 -11.97
CA TYR A 23 -13.81 -0.36 -11.96
C TYR A 23 -14.90 -0.62 -13.01
N LEU A 24 -14.52 -1.11 -14.19
CA LEU A 24 -15.47 -1.46 -15.25
C LEU A 24 -16.37 -2.62 -14.83
N GLU A 25 -15.81 -3.64 -14.17
CA GLU A 25 -16.58 -4.75 -13.58
C GLU A 25 -17.57 -4.26 -12.52
N TRP A 26 -17.13 -3.35 -11.65
CA TRP A 26 -18.01 -2.73 -10.66
C TRP A 26 -19.12 -1.90 -11.31
N GLU A 27 -18.80 -1.08 -12.31
CA GLU A 27 -19.76 -0.23 -13.02
C GLU A 27 -20.81 -1.07 -13.76
N ALA A 28 -20.39 -2.14 -14.44
CA ALA A 28 -21.28 -3.09 -15.09
C ALA A 28 -22.23 -3.76 -14.08
N ARG A 29 -21.71 -4.19 -12.93
CA ARG A 29 -22.51 -4.81 -11.87
C ARG A 29 -23.53 -3.84 -11.25
N VAL A 30 -23.14 -2.59 -11.01
CA VAL A 30 -24.03 -1.57 -10.42
C VAL A 30 -25.13 -1.14 -11.39
N ARG A 31 -24.82 -1.02 -12.69
CA ARG A 31 -25.81 -0.63 -13.71
C ARG A 31 -26.76 -1.75 -14.10
N GLY A 32 -26.33 -3.01 -14.02
CA GLY A 32 -27.14 -4.16 -14.41
C GLY A 32 -28.12 -4.67 -13.35
N GLN A 33 -27.98 -4.28 -12.08
CA GLN A 33 -28.74 -4.88 -10.97
C GLN A 33 -29.81 -3.94 -10.41
N ARG A 34 -31.04 -4.45 -10.22
CA ARG A 34 -32.10 -3.72 -9.47
C ARG A 34 -31.67 -3.61 -8.00
N TRP A 35 -31.66 -2.40 -7.45
CA TRP A 35 -31.10 -2.13 -6.12
C TRP A 35 -31.86 -2.87 -5.00
N GLY A 36 -33.19 -2.98 -5.12
CA GLY A 36 -34.03 -3.74 -4.18
C GLY A 36 -33.81 -5.26 -4.19
N ALA A 37 -33.15 -5.83 -5.20
CA ALA A 37 -32.81 -7.26 -5.24
C ALA A 37 -31.51 -7.58 -4.46
N ARG A 38 -30.77 -6.55 -4.03
CA ARG A 38 -29.57 -6.71 -3.21
C ARG A 38 -29.99 -6.83 -1.75
N SER A 39 -30.29 -8.06 -1.33
CA SER A 39 -30.57 -8.36 0.08
C SER A 39 -29.35 -7.95 0.93
N PRO A 40 -29.53 -7.18 2.02
CA PRO A 40 -28.44 -6.64 2.84
C PRO A 40 -27.60 -7.72 3.55
N ALA A 41 -28.04 -8.98 3.52
CA ALA A 41 -27.34 -10.11 4.13
C ALA A 41 -26.55 -10.99 3.12
N GLY A 42 -26.63 -10.69 1.81
CA GLY A 42 -26.07 -11.54 0.76
C GLY A 42 -24.67 -11.10 0.33
N THR A 43 -23.67 -11.66 1.01
CA THR A 43 -22.30 -11.92 0.53
C THR A 43 -21.96 -11.38 -0.88
N TRP A 44 -21.01 -10.45 -0.89
CA TRP A 44 -20.22 -10.06 -2.07
C TRP A 44 -19.50 -11.29 -2.63
N GLY A 45 -20.17 -12.10 -3.46
CA GLY A 45 -19.55 -13.30 -4.03
C GLY A 45 -20.46 -14.37 -4.62
N ALA A 46 -21.79 -14.25 -4.56
CA ALA A 46 -22.66 -15.22 -5.23
C ALA A 46 -22.94 -14.80 -6.68
N GLN A 47 -22.22 -15.41 -7.62
CA GLN A 47 -22.63 -15.50 -9.02
C GLN A 47 -24.08 -16.00 -9.07
N GLN A 48 -24.99 -15.15 -9.55
CA GLN A 48 -26.34 -15.57 -9.87
C GLN A 48 -26.27 -16.32 -11.20
N SER A 49 -26.30 -17.64 -11.11
CA SER A 49 -26.55 -18.52 -12.26
C SER A 49 -27.89 -18.14 -12.90
N PRO A 50 -28.01 -18.10 -14.23
CA PRO A 50 -29.26 -17.74 -14.91
C PRO A 50 -30.16 -18.98 -14.95
N GLY A 51 -31.08 -19.08 -14.00
CA GLY A 51 -32.09 -20.12 -13.98
C GLY A 51 -33.35 -19.65 -13.28
N HIS A 52 -34.41 -19.46 -14.06
CA HIS A 52 -35.81 -19.24 -13.66
C HIS A 52 -36.16 -17.97 -12.87
N ARG A 53 -36.74 -17.00 -13.58
CA ARG A 53 -37.91 -16.25 -13.09
C ARG A 53 -38.71 -15.65 -14.26
N GLN A 54 -39.35 -16.51 -15.04
CA GLN A 54 -40.61 -16.13 -15.68
C GLN A 54 -41.70 -16.21 -14.60
N GLU A 55 -42.68 -15.31 -14.70
CA GLU A 55 -43.87 -15.20 -13.84
C GLU A 55 -43.64 -14.43 -12.53
N ASP A 56 -43.53 -13.11 -12.63
CA ASP A 56 -43.98 -12.13 -11.63
C ASP A 56 -44.13 -10.74 -12.31
N GLU A 57 -44.79 -10.69 -13.48
CA GLU A 57 -45.06 -9.46 -14.24
C GLU A 57 -46.39 -8.77 -13.85
N GLN A 58 -47.09 -9.21 -12.79
CA GLN A 58 -48.42 -8.70 -12.46
C GLN A 58 -48.52 -7.85 -11.17
N GLN A 59 -47.40 -7.58 -10.48
CA GLN A 59 -47.37 -6.65 -9.34
C GLN A 59 -46.59 -5.35 -9.62
N GLN A 60 -46.45 -4.95 -10.89
CA GLN A 60 -45.82 -3.67 -11.26
C GLN A 60 -46.87 -2.66 -11.73
N ARG A 61 -47.69 -2.18 -10.78
CA ARG A 61 -48.49 -0.96 -10.98
C ARG A 61 -48.53 -0.06 -9.74
N GLY A 62 -47.51 -0.13 -8.89
CA GLY A 62 -47.27 0.80 -7.79
C GLY A 62 -45.92 1.49 -8.01
N GLY A 63 -45.92 2.82 -8.10
CA GLY A 63 -44.75 3.66 -8.39
C GLY A 63 -43.68 3.60 -7.28
N GLY A 64 -42.91 2.52 -7.25
CA GLY A 64 -41.75 2.36 -6.39
C GLY A 64 -40.50 3.02 -7.00
N VAL A 65 -39.76 3.79 -6.20
CA VAL A 65 -38.49 4.40 -6.62
C VAL A 65 -37.40 3.31 -6.67
N CYS A 66 -36.75 3.14 -7.83
CA CYS A 66 -35.60 2.24 -8.01
C CYS A 66 -35.82 0.77 -7.56
N GLY A 67 -37.07 0.29 -7.58
CA GLY A 67 -37.41 -1.07 -7.14
C GLY A 67 -37.66 -1.23 -5.63
N PHE A 68 -37.78 -0.13 -4.89
CA PHE A 68 -38.23 -0.09 -3.50
C PHE A 68 -39.68 0.35 -3.39
N GLU A 69 -40.38 -0.12 -2.36
CA GLU A 69 -41.80 0.20 -2.09
C GLU A 69 -42.01 1.68 -1.70
N SER A 70 -41.00 2.33 -1.12
CA SER A 70 -41.03 3.74 -0.73
C SER A 70 -39.65 4.40 -0.78
N VAL A 71 -39.62 5.75 -0.79
CA VAL A 71 -38.37 6.52 -0.71
C VAL A 71 -37.65 6.29 0.61
N GLU A 72 -38.39 6.20 1.73
CA GLU A 72 -37.79 5.95 3.06
C GLU A 72 -37.11 4.57 3.09
N ALA A 73 -37.73 3.54 2.51
CA ALA A 73 -37.13 2.21 2.40
C ALA A 73 -35.83 2.23 1.57
N ALA A 74 -35.80 3.00 0.47
CA ALA A 74 -34.58 3.18 -0.33
C ALA A 74 -33.48 3.91 0.45
N LEU A 75 -33.83 4.94 1.24
CA LEU A 75 -32.88 5.70 2.05
C LEU A 75 -32.31 4.86 3.20
N GLU A 76 -33.13 4.08 3.90
CA GLU A 76 -32.65 3.22 4.98
C GLU A 76 -31.73 2.12 4.45
N TRP A 77 -32.08 1.53 3.30
CA TRP A 77 -31.18 0.62 2.59
C TRP A 77 -29.84 1.28 2.27
N LEU A 78 -29.85 2.49 1.69
CA LEU A 78 -28.64 3.24 1.37
C LEU A 78 -27.78 3.51 2.62
N ARG A 79 -28.41 3.89 3.74
CA ARG A 79 -27.71 4.07 5.02
C ARG A 79 -27.05 2.77 5.50
N THR A 80 -27.75 1.64 5.41
CA THR A 80 -27.19 0.34 5.81
C THR A 80 -26.02 -0.08 4.93
N GLU A 81 -26.13 0.09 3.61
CA GLU A 81 -25.07 -0.25 2.65
C GLU A 81 -23.84 0.64 2.84
N LEU A 82 -24.03 1.95 3.04
CA LEU A 82 -22.93 2.87 3.32
C LEU A 82 -22.20 2.53 4.62
N ARG A 83 -22.94 2.16 5.69
CA ARG A 83 -22.32 1.69 6.95
C ARG A 83 -21.52 0.41 6.73
N ALA A 84 -22.04 -0.54 5.94
CA ALA A 84 -21.34 -1.78 5.62
C ALA A 84 -20.07 -1.53 4.80
N MET A 85 -20.13 -0.67 3.77
CA MET A 85 -18.97 -0.26 2.98
C MET A 85 -17.93 0.44 3.85
N GLN A 86 -18.35 1.35 4.74
CA GLN A 86 -17.45 2.02 5.68
C GLN A 86 -16.73 1.03 6.60
N ALA A 87 -17.43 0.00 7.11
CA ALA A 87 -16.81 -1.03 7.94
C ALA A 87 -15.77 -1.87 7.17
N LEU A 88 -16.06 -2.20 5.90
CA LEU A 88 -15.10 -2.89 5.02
C LEU A 88 -13.85 -2.03 4.77
N ASP A 89 -14.03 -0.74 4.47
CA ASP A 89 -12.92 0.19 4.23
C ASP A 89 -12.06 0.37 5.48
N GLN A 90 -12.67 0.47 6.67
CA GLN A 90 -11.95 0.51 7.94
C GLN A 90 -11.11 -0.75 8.15
N ARG A 91 -11.66 -1.94 7.86
CA ARG A 91 -10.93 -3.21 7.96
C ARG A 91 -9.76 -3.27 6.97
N LEU A 92 -9.97 -2.85 5.72
CA LEU A 92 -8.91 -2.79 4.70
C LEU A 92 -7.81 -1.81 5.10
N ALA A 93 -8.17 -0.62 5.60
CA ALA A 93 -7.20 0.36 6.09
C ALA A 93 -6.35 -0.21 7.23
N GLN A 94 -6.96 -0.90 8.19
CA GLN A 94 -6.23 -1.58 9.26
C GLN A 94 -5.26 -2.64 8.72
N GLN A 95 -5.68 -3.44 7.75
CA GLN A 95 -4.82 -4.45 7.11
C GLN A 95 -3.63 -3.80 6.38
N LEU A 96 -3.88 -2.74 5.62
CA LEU A 96 -2.83 -1.99 4.91
C LEU A 96 -1.84 -1.36 5.89
N MET A 97 -2.31 -0.80 7.01
CA MET A 97 -1.43 -0.24 8.03
C MET A 97 -0.55 -1.31 8.68
N ARG A 98 -1.09 -2.50 8.97
CA ARG A 98 -0.30 -3.64 9.48
C ARG A 98 0.77 -4.10 8.48
N LEU A 99 0.40 -4.21 7.20
CA LEU A 99 1.33 -4.58 6.14
C LEU A 99 2.44 -3.54 5.97
N ARG A 100 2.09 -2.25 6.00
CA ARG A 100 3.05 -1.14 5.94
C ARG A 100 4.05 -1.20 7.09
N ALA A 101 3.59 -1.43 8.32
CA ALA A 101 4.45 -1.55 9.48
C ALA A 101 5.42 -2.75 9.35
N ARG A 102 4.92 -3.91 8.91
CA ARG A 102 5.75 -5.11 8.68
C ARG A 102 6.79 -4.88 7.59
N LEU A 103 6.40 -4.26 6.48
CA LEU A 103 7.30 -3.94 5.38
C LEU A 103 8.38 -2.95 5.83
N HIS A 104 8.03 -1.94 6.62
CA HIS A 104 9.00 -1.01 7.17
C HIS A 104 10.01 -1.71 8.09
N ARG A 105 9.54 -2.57 9.01
CA ARG A 105 10.42 -3.38 9.86
C ARG A 105 11.41 -4.21 9.04
N LEU A 106 10.92 -4.93 8.03
CA LEU A 106 11.77 -5.76 7.15
C LEU A 106 12.80 -4.92 6.38
N LYS A 107 12.42 -3.71 5.93
CA LYS A 107 13.37 -2.79 5.27
C LYS A 107 14.47 -2.33 6.22
N VAL A 108 14.14 -2.04 7.48
CA VAL A 108 15.13 -1.67 8.50
C VAL A 108 16.06 -2.85 8.78
N GLU A 109 15.52 -4.05 9.00
CA GLU A 109 16.31 -5.27 9.21
C GLU A 109 17.25 -5.54 8.03
N GLN A 110 16.77 -5.41 6.79
CA GLN A 110 17.60 -5.54 5.59
C GLN A 110 18.73 -4.51 5.52
N ALA A 111 18.45 -3.24 5.84
CA ALA A 111 19.46 -2.19 5.86
C ALA A 111 20.53 -2.46 6.93
N CYS A 112 20.12 -2.91 8.12
CA CYS A 112 21.05 -3.31 9.18
C CYS A 112 21.94 -4.48 8.74
N HIS A 113 21.37 -5.49 8.07
CA HIS A 113 22.15 -6.64 7.59
C HIS A 113 23.21 -6.22 6.57
N ARG A 114 22.83 -5.42 5.56
CA ARG A 114 23.77 -4.88 4.57
C ARG A 114 24.88 -4.04 5.20
N HIS A 115 24.55 -3.24 6.22
CA HIS A 115 25.56 -2.45 6.92
C HIS A 115 26.52 -3.35 7.70
N LYS A 116 26.01 -4.43 8.31
CA LYS A 116 26.86 -5.41 8.98
C LYS A 116 27.81 -6.09 7.98
N GLU A 117 27.32 -6.55 6.84
CA GLU A 117 28.17 -7.14 5.78
C GLU A 117 29.29 -6.18 5.37
N MET A 118 28.97 -4.91 5.15
CA MET A 118 29.98 -3.89 4.83
C MET A 118 31.03 -3.69 5.94
N LEU A 119 30.61 -3.73 7.21
CA LEU A 119 31.54 -3.64 8.35
C LEU A 119 32.42 -4.89 8.46
N ASP A 120 31.84 -6.07 8.22
CA ASP A 120 32.54 -7.35 8.25
C ASP A 120 33.59 -7.38 7.11
N ASP A 121 33.24 -6.93 5.89
CA ASP A 121 34.15 -6.78 4.75
C ASP A 121 35.32 -5.82 5.07
N ALA A 122 35.02 -4.67 5.66
CA ALA A 122 36.04 -3.70 6.06
C ALA A 122 36.95 -4.24 7.18
N THR A 123 36.41 -5.03 8.10
CA THR A 123 37.17 -5.65 9.19
C THR A 123 38.12 -6.71 8.63
N PHE A 124 37.63 -7.57 7.73
CA PHE A 124 38.47 -8.56 7.04
C PHE A 124 39.60 -7.90 6.22
N GLY A 125 39.31 -6.78 5.55
CA GLY A 125 40.33 -6.01 4.83
C GLY A 125 41.42 -5.40 5.72
N LEU A 126 41.13 -5.13 7.00
CA LEU A 126 42.11 -4.60 7.96
C LEU A 126 42.95 -5.70 8.64
N GLU A 127 42.39 -6.90 8.83
CA GLU A 127 43.10 -8.04 9.41
C GLU A 127 44.35 -8.42 8.60
N GLY A 128 44.34 -8.20 7.28
CA GLY A 128 45.52 -8.39 6.41
C GLY A 128 46.58 -7.28 6.48
N CYS A 129 46.34 -6.18 7.20
CA CYS A 129 47.26 -5.05 7.34
C CYS A 129 47.95 -4.97 8.71
N GLU A 130 47.60 -5.83 9.68
CA GLU A 130 48.25 -5.84 10.99
C GLU A 130 49.67 -6.42 10.94
N GLU A 131 49.98 -7.31 9.99
CA GLU A 131 51.32 -7.93 9.87
C GLU A 131 52.43 -6.93 9.48
N ASP A 132 52.09 -5.79 8.85
CA ASP A 132 53.05 -4.77 8.42
C ASP A 132 53.14 -3.53 9.35
N SER A 133 52.29 -3.45 10.39
CA SER A 133 52.18 -2.27 11.27
C SER A 133 53.20 -2.20 12.41
N ASP A 134 53.95 -3.28 12.67
CA ASP A 134 55.03 -3.27 13.66
C ASP A 134 56.19 -2.31 13.28
N LEU A 135 56.22 -1.81 12.05
CA LEU A 135 57.26 -0.93 11.54
C LEU A 135 56.92 0.57 11.55
N LEU A 136 55.66 1.00 11.79
CA LEU A 136 55.26 2.40 11.59
C LEU A 136 54.29 2.99 12.64
N CYS A 137 54.44 2.66 13.92
CA CYS A 137 53.64 3.30 14.96
C CYS A 137 54.22 4.67 15.41
N THR A 138 53.84 5.75 14.71
CA THR A 138 53.99 7.15 15.17
C THR A 138 52.67 7.71 15.72
N ILE A 139 51.93 6.91 16.52
CA ILE A 139 50.67 7.36 17.14
C ILE A 139 50.87 7.48 18.66
N PRO A 140 50.67 8.66 19.27
CA PRO A 140 50.80 8.82 20.71
C PRO A 140 49.82 7.89 21.48
N PRO A 141 50.29 7.16 22.50
CA PRO A 141 49.55 6.06 23.15
C PRO A 141 48.24 6.48 23.84
N LYS A 142 48.05 7.79 24.09
CA LYS A 142 46.83 8.32 24.71
C LYS A 142 45.61 8.33 23.76
N ALA A 143 45.82 8.23 22.45
CA ALA A 143 44.72 8.16 21.47
C ALA A 143 44.20 6.73 21.24
N ALA A 144 44.93 5.69 21.67
CA ALA A 144 44.64 4.30 21.36
C ALA A 144 43.35 3.74 22.02
N PHE A 145 42.84 4.35 23.09
CA PHE A 145 41.80 3.71 23.93
C PHE A 145 40.36 4.26 23.80
N LEU A 146 40.09 5.29 22.98
CA LEU A 146 38.80 6.01 23.03
C LEU A 146 37.82 5.77 21.85
N LEU A 147 38.27 5.11 20.78
CA LEU A 147 37.44 4.67 19.65
C LEU A 147 37.97 3.31 19.17
N SER A 148 37.09 2.44 18.66
CA SER A 148 37.51 1.20 18.02
C SER A 148 38.49 1.53 16.88
N THR A 149 39.55 0.73 16.76
CA THR A 149 40.58 0.82 15.72
C THR A 149 40.02 1.08 14.31
N PRO A 150 38.94 0.43 13.83
CA PRO A 150 38.42 0.69 12.48
C PRO A 150 37.93 2.15 12.26
N LEU A 151 37.31 2.78 13.26
CA LEU A 151 36.76 4.14 13.09
C LEU A 151 37.87 5.21 13.03
N LYS A 152 39.00 4.97 13.70
CA LYS A 152 40.16 5.88 13.68
C LYS A 152 40.86 5.89 12.33
N HIS A 153 41.02 4.74 11.69
CA HIS A 153 41.69 4.62 10.39
C HIS A 153 40.94 5.32 9.26
N ILE A 154 39.63 5.51 9.40
CA ILE A 154 38.77 6.21 8.44
C ILE A 154 38.66 7.72 8.79
N GLY A 155 39.43 8.21 9.76
CA GLY A 155 39.40 9.61 10.19
C GLY A 155 38.15 10.01 10.98
N VAL A 156 37.33 9.04 11.39
CA VAL A 156 36.10 9.30 12.16
C VAL A 156 36.45 9.53 13.63
N THR A 157 36.14 10.73 14.11
CA THR A 157 36.33 11.11 15.52
C THR A 157 35.02 11.10 16.30
N ARG A 158 35.09 11.07 17.65
CA ARG A 158 33.91 11.21 18.53
C ARG A 158 33.04 12.43 18.18
N MET A 159 33.68 13.51 17.72
CA MET A 159 33.01 14.73 17.29
C MET A 159 32.17 14.55 16.01
N ASN A 160 32.63 13.72 15.07
CA ASN A 160 31.87 13.39 13.86
C ASN A 160 30.59 12.61 14.19
N ILE A 161 30.70 11.62 15.09
CA ILE A 161 29.55 10.78 15.50
C ILE A 161 28.53 11.60 16.30
N ASN A 162 29.02 12.41 17.25
CA ASN A 162 28.15 13.21 18.12
C ASN A 162 27.42 14.35 17.38
N SER A 163 27.95 14.83 16.26
CA SER A 163 27.36 15.92 15.50
C SER A 163 26.42 15.47 14.37
N ARG A 164 26.32 14.17 14.05
CA ARG A 164 25.48 13.60 12.98
C ARG A 164 25.59 14.33 11.64
N ARG A 165 26.74 14.94 11.33
CA ARG A 165 26.99 15.67 10.08
C ARG A 165 27.96 14.88 9.23
N PHE A 166 27.45 13.86 8.54
CA PHE A 166 28.16 13.29 7.40
C PHE A 166 27.83 14.15 6.17
N SER A 167 28.73 15.06 5.80
CA SER A 167 28.68 15.67 4.47
C SER A 167 29.43 14.74 3.51
N LEU A 168 28.69 14.11 2.60
CA LEU A 168 29.28 13.38 1.47
C LEU A 168 29.63 14.43 0.39
N CYS A 169 30.89 14.43 -0.06
CA CYS A 169 31.28 14.98 -1.35
C CYS A 169 30.98 13.95 -2.44
#